data_AF-A0A526TAW6-F1
#
_entry.id   AF-A0A526TAW6-F1
#
_cell.length_a   1.000
_cell.length_b   1.000
_cell.length_c   1.000
_cell.angle_alpha   90.00
_cell.angle_beta   90.00
_cell.angle_gamma   90.00
#
_symmetry.space_group_name_H-M   'P 1'
#
loop_
_entity.id
_entity.type
_entity.pdbx_description
1 polymer ?
#
loop_
_entity_poly.entity_id
_entity_poly.type
_entity_poly.pdbx_seq_one_letter_code
_entity_poly.pdbx_strand_id
1 'polypeptide(L)' 'VIDGANPFQIFWKIMVPQIWGTIAVVWTTITILVLKVFDIVLTMTNGQWNSQVLANLMFDWMFRGGGDFGRGATIAI' A
#
# COMPACT_ATOMS: atom_id res chain seq x y z
N VAL A 1 -5.18 -13.91 44.97
CA VAL A 1 -3.82 -14.21 44.48
C VAL A 1 -3.56 -15.70 44.74
N ILE A 2 -4.24 -16.60 44.01
CA ILE A 2 -4.28 -18.04 44.35
C ILE A 2 -3.24 -18.86 43.57
N ASP A 3 -2.76 -18.39 42.41
CA ASP A 3 -1.74 -19.09 41.61
C ASP A 3 -0.29 -18.59 41.80
N GLY A 4 -0.03 -17.72 42.79
CA GLY A 4 1.33 -17.22 43.08
C GLY A 4 2.00 -16.43 41.94
N ALA A 5 1.29 -16.14 40.85
CA ALA A 5 1.83 -15.46 39.68
C ALA A 5 1.96 -13.95 39.91
N ASN A 6 3.16 -13.43 39.64
CA ASN A 6 3.43 -12.00 39.63
C ASN A 6 2.54 -11.33 38.54
N PRO A 7 1.98 -10.13 38.76
CA PRO A 7 1.21 -9.40 37.74
C PRO A 7 1.85 -9.34 36.35
N PHE A 8 3.18 -9.26 36.26
CA PHE A 8 3.88 -9.31 34.97
C PHE A 8 3.78 -10.69 34.28
N GLN A 9 3.76 -11.78 35.05
CA GLN A 9 3.55 -13.14 34.53
C GLN A 9 2.10 -13.34 34.08
N ILE A 10 1.13 -12.78 34.81
CA ILE A 10 -0.29 -12.83 34.43
C ILE A 10 -0.51 -12.09 33.12
N PHE A 11 0.09 -10.91 32.95
CA PHE A 11 0.00 -10.14 31.72
C PHE A 11 0.50 -10.93 30.50
N TRP A 12 1.73 -11.46 30.55
CA TRP A 12 2.31 -12.15 29.41
C TRP A 12 1.78 -13.57 29.17
N LYS A 13 1.38 -14.30 30.23
CA LYS A 13 0.95 -15.71 30.11
C LYS A 13 -0.56 -15.90 30.03
N ILE A 14 -1.35 -14.91 30.41
CA ILE A 14 -2.82 -15.01 30.43
C ILE A 14 -3.42 -13.94 29.53
N MET A 15 -3.15 -12.67 29.82
CA MET A 15 -3.80 -11.56 29.09
C MET A 15 -3.40 -11.52 27.62
N VAL A 16 -2.10 -11.63 27.30
CA VAL A 16 -1.61 -11.64 25.91
C VAL A 16 -2.12 -12.86 25.13
N PRO A 17 -1.93 -14.12 25.61
CA PRO A 17 -2.55 -15.35 25.08
C PRO A 17 -4.04 -15.26 24.76
N GLN A 18 -4.82 -14.61 25.63
CA GLN A 18 -6.27 -14.49 25.46
C GLN A 18 -6.68 -13.59 24.29
N ILE A 19 -5.87 -12.58 23.91
CA ILE A 19 -6.19 -11.61 22.85
C ILE A 19 -5.44 -11.86 21.54
N TRP A 20 -4.70 -12.97 21.38
CA TRP A 20 -3.93 -13.26 20.16
C TRP A 20 -4.76 -13.23 18.89
N GLY A 21 -6.02 -13.68 18.94
CA GLY A 21 -6.92 -13.62 17.79
C GLY A 21 -7.11 -12.19 17.30
N THR A 22 -7.40 -11.27 18.22
CA THR A 22 -7.55 -9.84 17.91
C THR A 22 -6.23 -9.22 17.44
N ILE A 23 -5.10 -9.58 18.07
CA ILE A 23 -3.78 -9.11 17.65
C ILE A 23 -3.48 -9.55 16.22
N ALA A 24 -3.74 -10.81 15.86
CA ALA A 24 -3.52 -11.33 14.52
C ALA A 24 -4.42 -10.63 13.48
N VAL A 25 -5.70 -10.41 13.81
CA VAL A 25 -6.62 -9.66 12.94
C VAL A 25 -6.13 -8.23 12.74
N VAL A 26 -5.85 -7.49 13.81
CA VAL A 26 -5.36 -6.11 13.71
C VAL A 26 -4.04 -6.05 12.93
N TRP A 27 -3.12 -6.98 13.19
CA TRP A 27 -1.85 -7.10 12.47
C TRP A 27 -2.04 -7.27 10.96
N THR A 28 -2.91 -8.19 10.54
CA THR A 28 -3.19 -8.40 9.12
C THR A 28 -3.89 -7.20 8.49
N THR A 29 -4.83 -6.55 9.20
CA THR A 29 -5.48 -5.33 8.69
C THR A 29 -4.49 -4.18 8.51
N ILE A 30 -3.54 -3.99 9.44
CA ILE A 30 -2.48 -2.98 9.32
C ILE A 30 -1.57 -3.32 8.14
N THR A 31 -1.18 -4.59 8.00
CA THR A 31 -0.36 -5.04 6.86
C THR A 31 -1.05 -4.75 5.53
N ILE A 32 -2.34 -5.08 5.39
CA ILE A 32 -3.14 -4.80 4.20
C ILE A 32 -3.26 -3.29 3.97
N LEU A 33 -3.45 -2.49 5.02
CA LEU A 33 -3.52 -1.04 4.93
C LEU A 33 -2.22 -0.46 4.37
N VAL A 34 -1.06 -0.91 4.88
CA VAL A 34 0.25 -0.49 4.39
C VAL A 34 0.47 -0.89 2.93
N LEU A 35 0.08 -2.10 2.52
CA LEU A 35 0.16 -2.53 1.12
C LEU A 35 -0.71 -1.64 0.21
N LYS A 36 -1.90 -1.25 0.68
CA LYS A 36 -2.78 -0.32 -0.05
C LYS A 36 -2.26 1.11 -0.10
N VAL A 37 -1.27 1.52 0.72
CA VAL A 37 -0.71 2.88 0.63
C VAL A 37 -0.09 3.13 -0.74
N PHE A 38 0.55 2.14 -1.36
CA PHE A 38 1.11 2.26 -2.72
C PHE A 38 0.01 2.49 -3.77
N ASP A 39 -1.06 1.69 -3.72
CA ASP A 39 -2.21 1.83 -4.62
C ASP A 39 -2.94 3.17 -4.41
N ILE A 40 -3.07 3.60 -3.14
CA ILE A 40 -3.67 4.86 -2.71
C ILE A 40 -2.87 6.07 -3.20
N VAL A 41 -1.53 6.05 -3.14
CA VAL A 41 -0.71 7.17 -3.66
C VAL A 41 -0.88 7.30 -5.17
N LEU A 42 -0.93 6.19 -5.90
CA LEU A 42 -1.13 6.16 -7.35
C LEU A 42 -2.51 6.72 -7.75
N THR A 43 -3.57 6.41 -6.99
CA THR A 43 -4.95 6.86 -7.29
C THR A 43 -5.32 8.22 -6.70
N MET A 44 -4.81 8.60 -5.51
CA MET A 44 -5.11 9.89 -4.87
C MET A 44 -4.36 11.05 -5.50
N THR A 45 -3.15 10.82 -6.04
CA THR A 45 -2.44 11.88 -6.76
C THR A 45 -2.86 11.97 -8.22
N ASN A 46 -3.42 10.90 -8.82
CA ASN A 46 -3.99 10.89 -10.17
C ASN A 46 -3.10 11.58 -11.23
N GLY A 47 -1.77 11.59 -11.03
CA GLY A 47 -0.82 12.34 -11.87
C GLY A 47 -0.83 13.87 -11.76
N GLN A 48 -1.64 14.50 -10.90
CA GLN A 48 -1.55 15.93 -10.62
C GLN A 48 -0.35 16.16 -9.69
N TRP A 49 0.48 17.20 -9.96
CA TRP A 49 1.83 17.48 -9.41
C TRP A 49 3.02 16.96 -10.25
N ASN A 50 2.99 17.10 -11.59
CA ASN A 50 4.13 16.77 -12.46
C ASN A 50 4.57 15.29 -12.46
N SER A 51 3.71 14.34 -12.07
CA SER A 51 3.97 12.91 -12.31
C SER A 51 3.51 12.50 -13.71
N GLN A 52 3.96 13.23 -14.72
CA GLN A 52 3.82 12.78 -16.11
C GLN A 52 4.76 11.59 -16.30
N VAL A 53 4.24 10.40 -16.02
CA VAL A 53 4.90 9.14 -16.35
C VAL A 53 5.02 9.06 -17.88
N LEU A 54 6.15 8.58 -18.37
CA LEU A 54 6.47 8.40 -19.80
C LEU A 54 5.30 7.81 -20.62
N ALA A 55 4.51 6.93 -19.99
CA ALA A 55 3.32 6.31 -20.56
C ALA A 55 2.18 7.30 -20.89
N ASN A 56 1.96 8.36 -20.09
CA ASN A 56 0.96 9.39 -20.40
C ASN A 56 1.39 10.23 -21.61
N LEU A 57 2.70 10.52 -21.72
CA LEU A 57 3.25 11.19 -22.89
C LEU A 57 3.04 10.31 -24.14
N MET A 58 3.43 9.03 -24.09
CA MET A 58 3.24 8.09 -25.21
C MET A 58 1.77 7.95 -25.65
N PHE A 59 0.83 7.88 -24.70
CA PHE A 59 -0.59 7.74 -25.03
C PHE A 59 -1.18 8.99 -25.68
N ASP A 60 -0.83 10.19 -25.19
CA ASP A 60 -1.29 11.44 -25.83
C ASP A 60 -0.69 11.63 -27.24
N TRP A 61 0.58 11.28 -27.46
CA TRP A 61 1.20 11.31 -28.80
C TRP A 61 0.59 10.26 -29.75
N MET A 62 0.27 9.07 -29.26
CA MET A 62 -0.25 7.96 -30.06
C MET A 62 -1.76 8.12 -30.39
N PHE A 63 -2.55 8.68 -29.48
CA PHE A 63 -4.02 8.67 -29.61
C PHE A 63 -4.69 10.04 -29.65
N ARG A 64 -4.03 11.13 -29.22
CA ARG A 64 -4.60 12.49 -29.24
C ARG A 64 -3.90 13.48 -30.18
N GLY A 65 -2.63 13.25 -30.51
CA GLY A 65 -1.78 14.17 -31.28
C GLY A 65 -1.82 14.05 -32.81
N GLY A 66 -2.71 13.24 -33.40
CA GLY A 66 -2.84 13.13 -34.87
C GLY A 66 -2.14 11.95 -35.54
N GLY A 67 -1.74 10.91 -34.78
CA GLY A 67 -1.33 9.61 -35.35
C GLY A 67 0.16 9.44 -35.66
N ASP A 68 1.06 10.22 -35.05
CA ASP A 68 2.51 10.07 -35.21
C ASP A 68 3.07 8.90 -34.36
N PHE A 69 2.81 7.67 -34.81
CA PHE A 69 3.29 6.43 -34.17
C PHE A 69 4.83 6.38 -34.02
N GLY A 70 5.58 7.06 -34.90
CA GLY A 70 7.04 7.09 -34.90
C GLY A 70 7.65 7.82 -33.70
N ARG A 71 7.00 8.88 -33.19
CA ARG A 71 7.48 9.65 -32.03
C ARG A 71 7.25 8.92 -30.71
N GLY A 72 6.20 8.10 -30.63
CA GLY A 72 5.94 7.26 -29.45
C GLY A 72 7.02 6.19 -29.23
N ALA A 73 7.57 5.62 -30.30
CA ALA A 73 8.61 4.58 -30.22
C ALA A 73 9.96 5.13 -29.70
N THR A 74 10.35 6.34 -30.10
CA THR A 74 11.60 6.99 -29.64
C THR A 74 11.61 7.40 -28.17
N ILE A 75 10.43 7.47 -27.55
CA ILE A 75 10.30 7.79 -26.12
C ILE A 75 10.39 6.50 -25.28
N ALA A 76 10.10 5.34 -25.87
CA ALA A 76 10.10 4.04 -25.19
C ALA A 76 11.47 3.35 -25.11
N ILE A 77 12.47 3.89 -25.80
CA ILE A 77 13.89 3.47 -25.77
C ILE A 77 14.66 4.53 -24.99
#